data_AF-A0A934I7M9-F1
#
_entry.id   AF-A0A934I7M9-F1
#
_cell.length_a   1.000
_cell.length_b   1.000
_cell.length_c   1.000
_cell.angle_alpha   90.00
_cell.angle_beta   90.00
_cell.angle_gamma   90.00
#
_symmetry.space_group_name_H-M   'P 1'
#
loop_
_entity.id
_entity.type
_entity.pdbx_description
1 polymer ?
#
loop_
_entity_poly.entity_id
_entity_poly.type
_entity_poly.pdbx_seq_one_letter_code
_entity_poly.pdbx_strand_id
1 'polypeptide(L)'
;MTAHAPDSSVILRPMTADDHPLREWATIHNVGTEADTTDERLSPYLQFIPQRGDIGVVAEMPDRVTGERRTAGVVWATFIRSHGYVAPQVPELSVSVDDDFQGAGIGTTLIRAVVEHGRNVGWPGISLHVEHDNPARRLYARLGFESLDCDDCPGTMVMHLTPPINRAAVYCGSAPGVRTDYAHAACTIGHALAERDIDLVYGGGDVGLMGVVANAVIDAGGRAIGVMPRSLVELEIAHDGLSSLEVVETMAERKSRMEELADAFIVLPGGAGTLEELFQVFTRQQLVAGTGPIVLFNVDGYWTPLVDALERMCAEGFIQRRYIDALIVTDDPEEIFDRLAEWRAPGTKWENRELCG
;
A
#
# COMPACT_ATOMS: atom_id res chain seq x y z
N MET A 1 31.21 36.95 15.48
CA MET A 1 31.00 35.51 15.66
C MET A 1 29.51 35.25 15.56
N THR A 2 29.05 34.86 14.39
CA THR A 2 27.67 34.42 14.14
C THR A 2 27.50 33.04 14.76
N ALA A 3 26.83 32.96 15.90
CA ALA A 3 26.39 31.68 16.45
C ALA A 3 25.46 31.03 15.42
N HIS A 4 25.87 29.87 14.91
CA HIS A 4 24.97 29.01 14.13
C HIS A 4 23.82 28.61 15.06
N ALA A 5 22.58 28.85 14.60
CA ALA A 5 21.41 28.27 15.23
C ALA A 5 21.59 26.74 15.23
N PRO A 6 21.33 26.03 16.35
CA PRO A 6 21.37 24.58 16.35
C PRO A 6 20.37 24.06 15.32
N ASP A 7 20.85 23.17 14.45
CA ASP A 7 20.07 22.53 13.38
C ASP A 7 18.83 21.86 13.97
N SER A 8 17.65 22.42 13.68
CA SER A 8 16.35 22.00 14.24
C SER A 8 15.81 20.71 13.61
N SER A 9 16.61 20.01 12.79
CA SER A 9 16.21 18.78 12.13
C SER A 9 16.15 17.60 13.10
N VAL A 10 15.05 16.83 13.01
CA VAL A 10 14.88 15.54 13.68
C VAL A 10 15.78 14.52 12.97
N ILE A 11 16.55 13.75 13.73
CA ILE A 11 17.33 12.63 13.21
C ILE A 11 16.64 11.34 13.61
N LEU A 12 16.43 10.44 12.65
CA LEU A 12 15.91 9.10 12.91
C LEU A 12 17.06 8.11 12.87
N ARG A 13 17.13 7.23 13.85
CA ARG A 13 18.01 6.05 13.84
C ARG A 13 17.21 4.78 14.10
N PRO A 14 17.65 3.63 13.56
CA PRO A 14 17.06 2.34 13.94
C PRO A 14 17.19 2.09 15.45
N MET A 15 16.18 1.47 16.03
CA MET A 15 16.24 0.89 17.37
C MET A 15 16.99 -0.43 17.34
N THR A 16 17.76 -0.72 18.39
CA THR A 16 18.48 -1.99 18.56
C THR A 16 18.00 -2.74 19.80
N ALA A 17 18.47 -3.98 19.98
CA ALA A 17 18.24 -4.72 21.22
C ALA A 17 18.78 -3.98 22.46
N ASP A 18 19.87 -3.22 22.30
CA ASP A 18 20.53 -2.46 23.36
C ASP A 18 19.72 -1.25 23.83
N ASP A 19 18.75 -0.78 23.04
CA ASP A 19 17.82 0.30 23.40
C ASP A 19 16.74 -0.15 24.43
N HIS A 20 16.98 -1.24 25.17
CA HIS A 20 16.08 -1.71 26.24
C HIS A 20 15.69 -0.60 27.24
N PRO A 21 16.63 0.25 27.72
CA PRO A 21 16.26 1.33 28.63
C PRO A 21 15.27 2.34 28.03
N LEU A 22 15.31 2.55 26.72
CA LEU A 22 14.35 3.42 26.04
C LEU A 22 12.96 2.79 25.96
N ARG A 23 12.89 1.47 25.72
CA ARG A 23 11.61 0.73 25.74
C ARG A 23 11.01 0.69 27.14
N GLU A 24 11.83 0.51 28.17
CA GLU A 24 11.39 0.58 29.57
C GLU A 24 10.83 1.96 29.91
N TRP A 25 11.57 3.03 29.60
CA TRP A 25 11.11 4.40 29.79
C TRP A 25 9.78 4.65 29.08
N ALA A 26 9.66 4.27 27.81
CA ALA A 26 8.45 4.47 27.01
C ALA A 26 7.25 3.67 27.56
N THR A 27 7.49 2.45 28.02
CA THR A 27 6.44 1.60 28.60
C THR A 27 5.91 2.20 29.90
N ILE A 28 6.81 2.67 30.78
CA ILE A 28 6.42 3.38 32.01
C ILE A 28 5.67 4.68 31.67
N HIS A 29 6.17 5.45 30.71
CA HIS A 29 5.53 6.69 30.27
C HIS A 29 4.10 6.43 29.77
N ASN A 30 3.87 5.36 29.03
CA ASN A 30 2.58 5.03 28.44
C ASN A 30 1.56 4.48 29.44
N VAL A 31 2.01 3.69 30.43
CA VAL A 31 1.14 3.07 31.45
C VAL A 31 0.93 4.01 32.66
N GLY A 32 1.84 4.96 32.88
CA GLY A 32 1.82 5.91 33.99
C GLY A 32 2.92 5.64 35.03
N THR A 33 3.24 6.67 35.82
CA THR A 33 4.40 6.70 36.74
C THR A 33 4.39 5.69 37.89
N GLU A 34 3.27 4.99 38.11
CA GLU A 34 3.13 3.92 39.11
C GLU A 34 3.42 2.51 38.53
N ALA A 35 3.77 2.40 37.25
CA ALA A 35 4.06 1.14 36.59
C ALA A 35 5.39 0.51 37.07
N ASP A 36 5.33 -0.76 37.46
CA ASP A 36 6.50 -1.59 37.78
C ASP A 36 6.88 -2.43 36.56
N THR A 37 8.04 -2.18 35.95
CA THR A 37 8.51 -2.94 34.77
C THR A 37 8.91 -4.38 35.09
N THR A 38 8.96 -4.75 36.38
CA THR A 38 9.08 -6.15 36.80
C THR A 38 7.73 -6.90 36.77
N ASP A 39 6.63 -6.20 36.53
CA ASP A 39 5.32 -6.81 36.27
C ASP A 39 5.39 -7.66 35.00
N GLU A 40 5.15 -8.97 35.15
CA GLU A 40 5.16 -9.92 34.04
C GLU A 40 4.19 -9.53 32.91
N ARG A 41 3.15 -8.74 33.20
CA ARG A 41 2.20 -8.23 32.20
C ARG A 41 2.83 -7.24 31.21
N LEU A 42 3.91 -6.55 31.58
CA LEU A 42 4.60 -5.58 30.72
C LEU A 42 5.77 -6.20 29.96
N SER A 43 6.22 -7.39 30.36
CA SER A 43 7.31 -8.14 29.71
C SER A 43 7.18 -8.25 28.19
N PRO A 44 5.99 -8.51 27.59
CA PRO A 44 5.85 -8.57 26.13
C PRO A 44 6.24 -7.27 25.42
N TYR A 45 6.01 -6.11 26.02
CA TYR A 45 6.29 -4.80 25.43
C TYR A 45 7.78 -4.43 25.45
N LEU A 46 8.56 -5.06 26.35
CA LEU A 46 10.00 -4.82 26.48
C LEU A 46 10.83 -5.68 25.52
N GLN A 47 10.25 -6.76 24.99
CA GLN A 47 10.90 -7.64 24.03
C GLN A 47 11.09 -6.95 22.67
N PHE A 48 12.31 -7.06 22.14
CA PHE A 48 12.64 -6.60 20.80
C PHE A 48 13.56 -7.62 20.13
N ILE A 49 13.01 -8.35 19.17
CA ILE A 49 13.65 -9.47 18.49
C ILE A 49 13.64 -9.16 16.99
N PRO A 50 14.68 -8.51 16.44
CA PRO A 50 14.74 -8.19 15.01
C PRO A 50 14.53 -9.41 14.10
N GLN A 51 14.97 -10.60 14.54
CA GLN A 51 14.81 -11.86 13.79
C GLN A 51 13.35 -12.33 13.70
N ARG A 52 12.47 -11.87 14.59
CA ARG A 52 11.02 -12.08 14.52
C ARG A 52 10.36 -11.19 13.46
N GLY A 53 11.07 -10.15 13.00
CA GLY A 53 10.54 -9.10 12.14
C GLY A 53 10.23 -7.80 12.90
N ASP A 54 10.57 -7.71 14.19
CA ASP A 54 10.38 -6.48 14.97
C ASP A 54 11.23 -5.34 14.40
N ILE A 55 10.67 -4.14 14.37
CA ILE A 55 11.37 -2.92 13.96
C ILE A 55 11.10 -1.81 14.97
N GLY A 56 12.08 -0.94 15.17
CA GLY A 56 11.87 0.28 15.93
C GLY A 56 12.69 1.43 15.38
N VAL A 57 12.25 2.63 15.71
CA VAL A 57 12.86 3.89 15.30
C VAL A 57 12.98 4.77 16.54
N VAL A 58 14.14 5.40 16.69
CA VAL A 58 14.42 6.39 17.72
C VAL A 58 14.57 7.76 17.04
N ALA A 59 13.84 8.75 17.53
CA ALA A 59 13.97 10.14 17.10
C ALA A 59 14.86 10.90 18.07
N GLU A 60 15.85 11.61 17.54
CA GLU A 60 16.78 12.43 18.30
C GLU A 60 16.72 13.89 17.84
N MET A 61 16.61 14.80 18.80
CA MET A 61 16.57 16.25 18.58
C MET A 61 17.62 16.95 19.44
N PRO A 62 18.13 18.12 19.02
CA PRO A 62 18.94 18.93 19.91
C PRO A 62 18.04 19.48 21.03
N ASP A 63 18.51 19.34 22.26
CA ASP A 63 17.93 19.99 23.43
C ASP A 63 17.92 21.51 23.21
N ARG A 64 16.78 22.16 23.47
CA ARG A 64 16.59 23.59 23.20
C ARG A 64 17.49 24.48 24.06
N VAL A 65 17.98 23.97 25.18
CA VAL A 65 18.78 24.70 26.15
C VAL A 65 20.27 24.35 26.02
N THR A 66 20.61 23.06 25.97
CA THR A 66 22.01 22.63 25.95
C THR A 66 22.57 22.46 24.54
N GLY A 67 21.72 22.27 23.53
CA GLY A 67 22.12 21.93 22.16
C GLY A 67 22.63 20.50 21.98
N GLU A 68 22.70 19.70 23.06
CA GLU A 68 23.08 18.29 22.99
C GLU A 68 21.92 17.46 22.42
N ARG A 69 22.24 16.43 21.63
CA ARG A 69 21.24 15.52 21.08
C ARG A 69 20.66 14.66 22.20
N ARG A 70 19.33 14.65 22.30
CA ARG A 70 18.58 13.84 23.26
C ARG A 70 17.48 13.09 22.52
N THR A 71 17.09 11.94 23.06
CA THR A 71 15.96 11.18 22.54
C THR A 71 14.68 11.99 22.73
N ALA A 72 14.03 12.32 21.61
CA ALA A 72 12.76 13.05 21.59
C ALA A 72 11.56 12.10 21.57
N GLY A 73 11.75 10.85 21.15
CA GLY A 73 10.71 9.83 21.17
C GLY A 73 11.19 8.54 20.54
N VAL A 74 10.39 7.49 20.76
CA VAL A 74 10.64 6.16 20.23
C VAL A 74 9.35 5.53 19.72
N VAL A 75 9.48 4.67 18.73
CA VAL A 75 8.41 3.78 18.28
C VAL A 75 8.98 2.41 17.98
N TRP A 76 8.21 1.36 18.24
CA TRP A 76 8.52 0.03 17.76
C TRP A 76 7.25 -0.75 17.44
N ALA A 77 7.36 -1.66 16.48
CA ALA A 77 6.32 -2.60 16.08
C ALA A 77 6.81 -4.02 16.34
N THR A 78 6.02 -4.81 17.08
CA THR A 78 6.37 -6.17 17.50
C THR A 78 5.25 -7.16 17.22
N PHE A 79 5.63 -8.38 16.84
CA PHE A 79 4.69 -9.48 16.61
C PHE A 79 4.43 -10.24 17.91
N ILE A 80 3.65 -9.62 18.80
CA ILE A 80 3.29 -10.16 20.12
C ILE A 80 1.78 -10.36 20.24
N ARG A 81 1.38 -11.22 21.17
CA ARG A 81 -0.02 -11.33 21.62
C ARG A 81 -0.20 -10.49 22.87
N SER A 82 -0.69 -9.27 22.71
CA SER A 82 -0.97 -8.34 23.80
C SER A 82 -2.30 -7.61 23.56
N HIS A 83 -2.57 -6.50 24.27
CA HIS A 83 -3.82 -5.75 24.23
C HIS A 83 -4.22 -5.33 22.81
N GLY A 84 -3.25 -4.92 21.99
CA GLY A 84 -3.47 -4.51 20.60
C GLY A 84 -3.42 -5.66 19.59
N TYR A 85 -3.42 -6.92 20.01
CA TYR A 85 -3.32 -8.06 19.09
C TYR A 85 -4.54 -8.15 18.16
N VAL A 86 -4.26 -8.22 16.86
CA VAL A 86 -5.28 -8.39 15.81
C VAL A 86 -5.11 -9.72 15.08
N ALA A 87 -3.89 -10.00 14.61
CA ALA A 87 -3.57 -11.23 13.90
C ALA A 87 -2.07 -11.51 13.98
N PRO A 88 -1.60 -12.76 13.74
CA PRO A 88 -0.18 -13.09 13.84
C PRO A 88 0.73 -12.31 12.88
N GLN A 89 0.18 -11.78 11.79
CA GLN A 89 0.90 -11.02 10.76
C GLN A 89 0.73 -9.49 10.89
N VAL A 90 -0.03 -9.02 11.88
CA VAL A 90 -0.24 -7.59 12.15
C VAL A 90 0.55 -7.25 13.42
N PRO A 91 1.67 -6.51 13.34
CA PRO A 91 2.43 -6.14 14.53
C PRO A 91 1.71 -5.04 15.32
N GLU A 92 1.92 -5.06 16.64
CA GLU A 92 1.43 -4.06 17.56
C GLU A 92 2.47 -2.94 17.73
N LEU A 93 2.04 -1.70 17.57
CA LEU A 93 2.83 -0.49 17.66
C LEU A 93 2.83 0.05 19.09
N SER A 94 4.00 0.32 19.62
CA SER A 94 4.22 1.09 20.84
C SER A 94 4.98 2.36 20.48
N VAL A 95 4.44 3.52 20.88
CA VAL A 95 5.04 4.84 20.62
C VAL A 95 5.04 5.66 21.90
N SER A 96 6.11 6.42 22.13
CA SER A 96 6.19 7.38 23.22
C SER A 96 7.05 8.58 22.78
N VAL A 97 6.62 9.79 23.16
CA VAL A 97 7.28 11.05 22.83
C VAL A 97 7.55 11.76 24.14
N ASP A 98 8.79 12.22 24.32
CA ASP A 98 9.20 12.95 25.50
C ASP A 98 8.40 14.26 25.63
N ASP A 99 7.99 14.60 26.84
CA ASP A 99 7.09 15.73 27.14
C ASP A 99 7.65 17.06 26.60
N ASP A 100 8.98 17.25 26.63
CA ASP A 100 9.64 18.46 26.16
C ASP A 100 9.55 18.63 24.63
N PHE A 101 9.19 17.56 23.91
CA PHE A 101 9.11 17.49 22.45
C PHE A 101 7.69 17.25 21.92
N GLN A 102 6.68 17.23 22.80
CA GLN A 102 5.29 17.11 22.39
C GLN A 102 4.84 18.29 21.51
N GLY A 103 3.96 18.02 20.55
CA GLY A 103 3.49 19.02 19.59
C GLY A 103 4.48 19.37 18.47
N ALA A 104 5.72 18.88 18.50
CA ALA A 104 6.73 19.10 17.45
C ALA A 104 6.61 18.13 16.24
N GLY A 105 5.55 17.33 16.17
CA GLY A 105 5.32 16.37 15.08
C GLY A 105 6.10 15.05 15.20
N ILE A 106 6.86 14.83 16.28
CA ILE A 106 7.71 13.65 16.46
C ILE A 106 6.95 12.33 16.38
N GLY A 107 5.81 12.23 17.08
CA GLY A 107 4.96 11.03 17.02
C GLY A 107 4.51 10.71 15.59
N THR A 108 4.10 11.72 14.81
CA THR A 108 3.75 11.54 13.39
C THR A 108 4.94 11.05 12.57
N THR A 109 6.11 11.65 12.75
CA THR A 109 7.34 11.26 12.04
C THR A 109 7.73 9.81 12.34
N LEU A 110 7.71 9.42 13.61
CA LEU A 110 8.01 8.07 14.07
C LEU A 110 7.03 7.04 13.48
N ILE A 111 5.72 7.28 13.60
CA ILE A 111 4.70 6.37 13.08
C ILE A 111 4.83 6.22 11.56
N ARG A 112 5.06 7.32 10.83
CA ARG A 112 5.25 7.28 9.37
C ARG A 112 6.43 6.41 8.95
N ALA A 113 7.55 6.45 9.69
CA ALA A 113 8.71 5.62 9.40
C ALA A 113 8.39 4.12 9.52
N VAL A 114 7.60 3.72 10.53
CA VAL A 114 7.19 2.31 10.70
C VAL A 114 6.13 1.92 9.67
N VAL A 115 5.18 2.81 9.35
CA VAL A 115 4.18 2.59 8.29
C VAL A 115 4.85 2.38 6.93
N GLU A 116 5.83 3.22 6.58
CA GLU A 116 6.60 3.10 5.35
C GLU A 116 7.34 1.77 5.28
N HIS A 117 8.02 1.38 6.37
CA HIS A 117 8.64 0.06 6.46
C HIS A 117 7.61 -1.06 6.25
N GLY A 118 6.49 -1.01 6.98
CA GLY A 118 5.44 -2.02 6.91
C GLY A 118 4.87 -2.19 5.49
N ARG A 119 4.68 -1.08 4.75
CA ARG A 119 4.28 -1.14 3.34
C ARG A 119 5.33 -1.81 2.47
N ASN A 120 6.61 -1.49 2.67
CA ASN A 120 7.71 -2.03 1.88
C ASN A 120 7.93 -3.53 2.11
N VAL A 121 7.68 -4.04 3.32
CA VAL A 121 7.81 -5.48 3.64
C VAL A 121 6.48 -6.24 3.53
N GLY A 122 5.40 -5.58 3.11
CA GLY A 122 4.11 -6.20 2.82
C GLY A 122 3.30 -6.61 4.05
N TRP A 123 3.38 -5.86 5.15
CA TRP A 123 2.48 -6.07 6.29
C TRP A 123 1.03 -5.78 5.88
N PRO A 124 0.04 -6.59 6.31
CA PRO A 124 -1.37 -6.36 6.02
C PRO A 124 -1.96 -5.18 6.81
N GLY A 125 -1.27 -4.75 7.87
CA GLY A 125 -1.68 -3.65 8.73
C GLY A 125 -0.72 -3.46 9.90
N ILE A 126 -0.98 -2.45 10.72
CA ILE A 126 -0.34 -2.20 12.01
C ILE A 126 -1.45 -1.93 13.02
N SER A 127 -1.38 -2.53 14.20
CA SER A 127 -2.32 -2.25 15.29
C SER A 127 -1.66 -1.45 16.41
N LEU A 128 -2.46 -0.86 17.28
CA LEU A 128 -2.03 -0.28 18.55
C LEU A 128 -3.15 -0.37 19.57
N HIS A 129 -2.81 -0.33 20.85
CA HIS A 129 -3.77 -0.16 21.94
C HIS A 129 -3.72 1.26 22.48
N VAL A 130 -4.88 1.88 22.69
CA VAL A 130 -4.99 3.22 23.28
C VAL A 130 -6.33 3.38 23.99
N GLU A 131 -6.28 3.84 25.24
CA GLU A 131 -7.48 4.11 26.05
C GLU A 131 -8.45 5.07 25.36
N HIS A 132 -9.75 4.86 25.57
CA HIS A 132 -10.82 5.57 24.84
C HIS A 132 -10.81 7.09 25.05
N ASP A 133 -10.42 7.54 26.24
CA ASP A 133 -10.34 8.95 26.63
C ASP A 133 -8.97 9.59 26.34
N ASN A 134 -8.01 8.81 25.83
CA ASN A 134 -6.67 9.32 25.56
C ASN A 134 -6.68 10.29 24.35
N PRO A 135 -6.13 11.51 24.50
CA PRO A 135 -6.12 12.51 23.43
C PRO A 135 -5.35 12.07 22.17
N ALA A 136 -4.42 11.11 22.28
CA ALA A 136 -3.67 10.55 21.17
C ALA A 136 -4.55 9.80 20.15
N ARG A 137 -5.76 9.34 20.51
CA ARG A 137 -6.69 8.71 19.55
C ARG A 137 -6.99 9.58 18.34
N ARG A 138 -7.08 10.90 18.53
CA ARG A 138 -7.30 11.86 17.43
C ARG A 138 -6.08 11.99 16.51
N LEU A 139 -4.88 11.77 17.03
CA LEU A 139 -3.68 11.68 16.20
C LEU A 139 -3.72 10.41 15.36
N TYR A 140 -3.98 9.25 15.98
CA TYR A 140 -4.03 7.97 15.27
C TYR A 140 -5.11 7.93 14.20
N ALA A 141 -6.32 8.41 14.51
CA ALA A 141 -7.41 8.51 13.52
C ALA A 141 -7.02 9.36 12.31
N ARG A 142 -6.36 10.51 12.51
CA ARG A 142 -5.86 11.35 11.40
C ARG A 142 -4.75 10.69 10.59
N LEU A 143 -4.04 9.73 11.16
CA LEU A 143 -3.01 8.97 10.46
C LEU A 143 -3.59 7.78 9.68
N GLY A 144 -4.87 7.43 9.87
CA GLY A 144 -5.54 6.33 9.18
C GLY A 144 -5.77 5.09 10.05
N PHE A 145 -5.62 5.19 11.37
CA PHE A 145 -6.04 4.12 12.27
C PHE A 145 -7.56 4.16 12.50
N GLU A 146 -8.21 3.01 12.39
CA GLU A 146 -9.64 2.80 12.65
C GLU A 146 -9.81 2.07 13.98
N SER A 147 -10.87 2.36 14.72
CA SER A 147 -11.17 1.62 15.95
C SER A 147 -11.70 0.24 15.60
N LEU A 148 -11.22 -0.80 16.28
CA LEU A 148 -11.82 -2.12 16.19
C LEU A 148 -12.93 -2.22 17.22
N ASP A 149 -14.18 -2.32 16.75
CA ASP A 149 -15.34 -2.57 17.59
C ASP A 149 -15.41 -4.08 17.92
N CYS A 150 -14.56 -4.54 18.83
CA CYS A 150 -14.56 -5.91 19.35
C CYS A 150 -14.66 -5.90 20.89
N ASP A 151 -15.55 -6.75 21.44
CA ASP A 151 -15.69 -6.94 22.88
C ASP A 151 -14.40 -7.54 23.50
N ASP A 152 -13.63 -8.30 22.72
CA ASP A 152 -12.40 -8.98 23.17
C ASP A 152 -11.14 -8.12 23.12
N CYS A 153 -11.21 -6.92 22.53
CA CYS A 153 -10.05 -6.05 22.31
C CYS A 153 -10.40 -4.55 22.45
N PRO A 154 -10.93 -4.13 23.63
CA PRO A 154 -11.31 -2.74 23.86
C PRO A 154 -10.11 -1.81 23.71
N GLY A 155 -10.30 -0.67 23.05
CA GLY A 155 -9.25 0.34 22.89
C GLY A 155 -8.26 0.08 21.75
N THR A 156 -8.36 -1.05 21.04
CA THR A 156 -7.50 -1.35 19.89
C THR A 156 -7.88 -0.53 18.66
N MET A 157 -6.87 0.00 17.98
CA MET A 157 -7.00 0.62 16.67
C MET A 157 -6.09 -0.06 15.65
N VAL A 158 -6.51 -0.13 14.39
CA VAL A 158 -5.76 -0.75 13.29
C VAL A 158 -5.64 0.18 12.10
N MET A 159 -4.45 0.27 11.52
CA MET A 159 -4.22 0.86 10.21
C MET A 159 -4.00 -0.28 9.22
N HIS A 160 -4.79 -0.32 8.16
CA HIS A 160 -4.52 -1.22 7.04
C HIS A 160 -3.40 -0.65 6.17
N LEU A 161 -2.48 -1.52 5.75
CA LEU A 161 -1.38 -1.13 4.89
C LEU A 161 -1.54 -1.77 3.52
N THR A 162 -1.42 -0.92 2.51
CA THR A 162 -1.33 -1.33 1.11
C THR A 162 0.14 -1.18 0.69
N PRO A 163 0.75 -2.22 0.08
CA PRO A 163 2.09 -2.10 -0.48
C PRO A 163 2.19 -0.91 -1.44
N PRO A 164 3.38 -0.28 -1.59
CA PRO A 164 3.55 0.81 -2.54
C PRO A 164 3.31 0.29 -3.96
N ILE A 165 2.65 1.11 -4.78
CA ILE A 165 2.46 0.83 -6.20
C ILE A 165 3.58 1.52 -6.95
N ASN A 166 4.56 0.74 -7.39
CA ASN A 166 5.69 1.22 -8.19
C ASN A 166 5.48 0.91 -9.66
N ARG A 167 4.67 -0.11 -9.98
CA ARG A 167 4.38 -0.52 -11.35
C ARG A 167 2.91 -0.83 -11.54
N ALA A 168 2.32 -0.34 -12.62
CA ALA A 168 0.95 -0.62 -12.99
C ALA A 168 0.89 -1.34 -14.35
N ALA A 169 0.22 -2.49 -14.39
CA ALA A 169 -0.13 -3.15 -15.63
C ALA A 169 -1.33 -2.45 -16.27
N VAL A 170 -1.20 -2.01 -17.53
CA VAL A 170 -2.33 -1.47 -18.30
C VAL A 170 -2.78 -2.47 -19.36
N TYR A 171 -4.00 -2.96 -19.22
CA TYR A 171 -4.68 -3.77 -20.22
C TYR A 171 -5.60 -2.88 -21.06
N CYS A 172 -5.44 -2.91 -22.38
CA CYS A 172 -6.18 -2.03 -23.30
C CYS A 172 -6.28 -2.62 -24.71
N GLY A 173 -7.13 -2.03 -25.55
CA GLY A 173 -7.31 -2.49 -26.93
C GLY A 173 -6.11 -2.18 -27.84
N SER A 174 -5.72 -3.16 -28.67
CA SER A 174 -4.81 -2.95 -29.82
C SER A 174 -5.45 -2.15 -30.95
N ALA A 175 -6.77 -1.90 -30.88
CA ALA A 175 -7.49 -0.97 -31.73
C ALA A 175 -7.78 0.34 -30.98
N PRO A 176 -7.84 1.49 -31.66
CA PRO A 176 -8.12 2.79 -31.02
C PRO A 176 -9.58 2.96 -30.56
N GLY A 177 -10.48 2.08 -31.01
CA GLY A 177 -11.92 2.23 -30.84
C GLY A 177 -12.53 3.29 -31.76
N VAL A 178 -13.82 3.58 -31.58
CA VAL A 178 -14.59 4.49 -32.45
C VAL A 178 -14.76 5.91 -31.88
N ARG A 179 -14.38 6.12 -30.61
CA ARG A 179 -14.47 7.40 -29.92
C ARG A 179 -13.07 7.89 -29.54
N THR A 180 -12.84 9.19 -29.70
CA THR A 180 -11.57 9.82 -29.32
C THR A 180 -11.32 9.79 -27.82
N ASP A 181 -12.39 9.72 -27.02
CA ASP A 181 -12.30 9.72 -25.55
C ASP A 181 -11.52 8.52 -25.01
N TYR A 182 -11.48 7.39 -25.72
CA TYR A 182 -10.66 6.24 -25.35
C TYR A 182 -9.16 6.53 -25.47
N ALA A 183 -8.75 7.26 -26.51
CA ALA A 183 -7.37 7.69 -26.66
C ALA A 183 -7.01 8.79 -25.65
N HIS A 184 -7.91 9.74 -25.39
CA HIS A 184 -7.71 10.74 -24.33
C HIS A 184 -7.55 10.10 -22.96
N ALA A 185 -8.38 9.10 -22.64
CA ALA A 185 -8.27 8.30 -21.44
C ALA A 185 -6.91 7.61 -21.33
N ALA A 186 -6.49 6.88 -22.38
CA ALA A 186 -5.19 6.21 -22.41
C ALA A 186 -4.02 7.19 -22.20
N CYS A 187 -4.06 8.35 -22.85
CA CYS A 187 -3.06 9.40 -22.69
C CYS A 187 -3.04 9.97 -21.28
N THR A 188 -4.21 10.24 -20.70
CA THR A 188 -4.33 10.79 -19.34
C THR A 188 -3.77 9.82 -18.30
N ILE A 189 -4.07 8.52 -18.42
CA ILE A 189 -3.49 7.49 -17.56
C ILE A 189 -1.98 7.43 -17.72
N GLY A 190 -1.46 7.47 -18.96
CA GLY A 190 -0.03 7.43 -19.20
C GLY A 190 0.73 8.60 -18.56
N HIS A 191 0.23 9.83 -18.69
CA HIS A 191 0.81 10.99 -18.01
C HIS A 191 0.73 10.84 -16.48
N ALA A 192 -0.43 10.46 -15.95
CA ALA A 192 -0.64 10.38 -14.51
C ALA A 192 0.25 9.32 -13.84
N LEU A 193 0.57 8.22 -14.53
CA LEU A 193 1.54 7.22 -14.10
C LEU A 193 2.95 7.82 -14.02
N ALA A 194 3.40 8.49 -15.08
CA ALA A 194 4.73 9.11 -15.13
C ALA A 194 4.91 10.21 -14.06
N GLU A 195 3.91 11.07 -13.87
CA GLU A 195 3.92 12.14 -12.85
C GLU A 195 4.03 11.62 -11.42
N ARG A 196 3.64 10.36 -11.18
CA ARG A 196 3.66 9.69 -9.87
C ARG A 196 4.84 8.74 -9.71
N ASP A 197 5.78 8.73 -10.65
CA ASP A 197 6.91 7.78 -10.69
C ASP A 197 6.46 6.31 -10.68
N ILE A 198 5.33 6.00 -11.33
CA ILE A 198 4.82 4.63 -11.48
C ILE A 198 5.18 4.13 -12.89
N ASP A 199 5.96 3.05 -12.97
CA ASP A 199 6.34 2.46 -14.25
C ASP A 199 5.12 1.78 -14.91
N LEU A 200 4.97 1.96 -16.22
CA LEU A 200 3.99 1.23 -17.02
C LEU A 200 4.49 -0.19 -17.32
N VAL A 201 3.65 -1.19 -17.07
CA VAL A 201 3.78 -2.54 -17.60
C VAL A 201 2.66 -2.77 -18.60
N TYR A 202 2.96 -3.23 -19.82
CA TYR A 202 1.92 -3.46 -20.82
C TYR A 202 2.35 -4.51 -21.86
N GLY A 203 1.50 -4.73 -22.86
CA GLY A 203 1.67 -5.76 -23.88
C GLY A 203 2.77 -5.53 -24.93
N GLY A 204 3.46 -4.40 -24.93
CA GLY A 204 4.64 -4.15 -25.77
C GLY A 204 4.41 -3.64 -27.20
N GLY A 205 3.16 -3.58 -27.67
CA GLY A 205 2.81 -3.18 -29.04
C GLY A 205 2.53 -1.69 -29.22
N ASP A 206 2.89 -1.13 -30.38
CA ASP A 206 2.74 0.28 -30.73
C ASP A 206 1.48 0.58 -31.57
N VAL A 207 0.35 -0.04 -31.21
CA VAL A 207 -0.91 0.08 -31.96
C VAL A 207 -2.09 0.40 -31.05
N GLY A 208 -3.10 1.08 -31.60
CA GLY A 208 -4.34 1.40 -30.88
C GLY A 208 -4.08 2.14 -29.57
N LEU A 209 -4.79 1.74 -28.50
CA LEU A 209 -4.62 2.36 -27.19
C LEU A 209 -3.30 1.97 -26.51
N MET A 210 -2.71 0.83 -26.90
CA MET A 210 -1.43 0.37 -26.37
C MET A 210 -0.31 1.36 -26.70
N GLY A 211 -0.22 1.78 -27.96
CA GLY A 211 0.73 2.82 -28.39
C GLY A 211 0.43 4.17 -27.71
N VAL A 212 -0.84 4.54 -27.57
CA VAL A 212 -1.20 5.83 -26.94
C VAL A 212 -0.77 5.91 -25.48
N VAL A 213 -1.04 4.88 -24.66
CA VAL A 213 -0.64 4.90 -23.25
C VAL A 213 0.89 4.83 -23.09
N ALA A 214 1.57 4.01 -23.90
CA ALA A 214 3.02 3.88 -23.85
C ALA A 214 3.72 5.20 -24.22
N ASN A 215 3.29 5.84 -25.31
CA ASN A 215 3.86 7.13 -25.74
C ASN A 215 3.59 8.22 -24.71
N ALA A 216 2.40 8.30 -24.12
CA ALA A 216 2.11 9.29 -23.08
C ALA A 216 3.04 9.13 -21.85
N VAL A 217 3.31 7.90 -21.40
CA VAL A 217 4.28 7.66 -20.32
C VAL A 217 5.68 8.14 -20.71
N ILE A 218 6.13 7.79 -21.91
CA ILE A 218 7.48 8.12 -22.41
C ILE A 218 7.64 9.64 -22.59
N ASP A 219 6.65 10.30 -23.17
CA ASP A 219 6.66 11.74 -23.44
C ASP A 219 6.69 12.56 -22.13
N ALA A 220 6.09 12.04 -21.07
CA ALA A 220 6.16 12.62 -19.72
C ALA A 220 7.46 12.25 -18.95
N GLY A 221 8.38 11.50 -19.57
CA GLY A 221 9.66 11.10 -18.97
C GLY A 221 9.58 9.89 -18.04
N GLY A 222 8.44 9.19 -18.02
CA GLY A 222 8.25 7.94 -17.28
C GLY A 222 8.88 6.73 -17.97
N ARG A 223 8.75 5.57 -17.34
CA ARG A 223 9.32 4.31 -17.85
C ARG A 223 8.20 3.37 -18.31
N ALA A 224 8.41 2.74 -19.46
CA ALA A 224 7.48 1.77 -20.04
C ALA A 224 8.17 0.42 -20.30
N ILE A 225 7.58 -0.64 -19.76
CA ILE A 225 8.03 -2.03 -19.82
C ILE A 225 7.02 -2.82 -20.65
N GLY A 226 7.45 -3.29 -21.82
CA GLY A 226 6.65 -4.18 -22.66
C GLY A 226 6.95 -5.64 -22.36
N VAL A 227 5.92 -6.50 -22.38
CA VAL A 227 6.08 -7.95 -22.39
C VAL A 227 5.36 -8.53 -23.61
N MET A 228 6.10 -9.21 -24.48
CA MET A 228 5.58 -9.69 -25.76
C MET A 228 6.05 -11.11 -26.05
N PRO A 229 5.19 -12.01 -26.53
CA PRO A 229 5.64 -13.32 -26.99
C PRO A 229 6.38 -13.19 -28.32
N ARG A 230 7.37 -14.05 -28.55
CA ARG A 230 8.19 -14.08 -29.77
C ARG A 230 7.36 -14.12 -31.05
N SER A 231 6.22 -14.80 -31.03
CA SER A 231 5.31 -14.89 -32.17
C SER A 231 4.65 -13.56 -32.57
N LEU A 232 4.55 -12.59 -31.65
CA LEU A 232 3.88 -11.30 -31.89
C LEU A 232 4.86 -10.16 -32.16
N VAL A 233 6.17 -10.33 -31.92
CA VAL A 233 7.18 -9.30 -32.14
C VAL A 233 7.13 -8.72 -33.56
N GLU A 234 6.97 -9.58 -34.57
CA GLU A 234 6.88 -9.15 -35.97
C GLU A 234 5.44 -8.77 -36.39
N LEU A 235 4.41 -9.19 -35.66
CA LEU A 235 3.00 -9.02 -36.05
C LEU A 235 2.34 -7.78 -35.45
N GLU A 236 2.68 -7.42 -34.20
CA GLU A 236 2.02 -6.34 -33.45
C GLU A 236 2.79 -5.02 -33.46
N ILE A 237 3.90 -4.95 -34.22
CA ILE A 237 4.83 -3.82 -34.26
C ILE A 237 5.32 -3.48 -32.85
N ALA A 238 6.45 -4.07 -32.47
CA ALA A 238 7.09 -3.76 -31.19
C ALA A 238 7.37 -2.25 -31.08
N HIS A 239 7.12 -1.70 -29.89
CA HIS A 239 7.35 -0.28 -29.63
C HIS A 239 8.84 -0.01 -29.39
N ASP A 240 9.46 0.82 -30.25
CA ASP A 240 10.92 1.06 -30.22
C ASP A 240 11.38 2.01 -29.09
N GLY A 241 10.47 2.83 -28.56
CA GLY A 241 10.76 3.80 -27.48
C GLY A 241 10.73 3.25 -26.05
N LEU A 242 10.53 1.95 -25.84
CA LEU A 242 10.35 1.38 -24.50
C LEU A 242 11.62 1.40 -23.66
N SER A 243 11.47 1.53 -22.34
CA SER A 243 12.58 1.39 -21.40
C SER A 243 13.13 -0.04 -21.37
N SER A 244 12.25 -1.02 -21.56
CA SER A 244 12.62 -2.42 -21.77
C SER A 244 11.49 -3.19 -22.46
N LEU A 245 11.87 -4.17 -23.27
CA LEU A 245 10.95 -5.13 -23.87
C LEU A 245 11.38 -6.55 -23.48
N GLU A 246 10.56 -7.24 -22.70
CA GLU A 246 10.78 -8.63 -22.34
C GLU A 246 10.10 -9.55 -23.36
N VAL A 247 10.91 -10.36 -24.07
CA VAL A 247 10.40 -11.33 -25.05
C VAL A 247 10.28 -12.71 -24.40
N VAL A 248 9.07 -13.28 -24.42
CA VAL A 248 8.75 -14.61 -23.87
C VAL A 248 8.34 -15.58 -24.98
N GLU A 249 8.13 -16.86 -24.66
CA GLU A 249 7.82 -17.86 -25.68
C GLU A 249 6.31 -18.03 -25.91
N THR A 250 5.47 -17.83 -24.88
CA THR A 250 4.02 -18.08 -24.97
C THR A 250 3.15 -16.92 -24.47
N MET A 251 1.89 -16.88 -24.92
CA MET A 251 0.88 -15.94 -24.40
C MET A 251 0.63 -16.12 -22.90
N ALA A 252 0.71 -17.35 -22.38
CA ALA A 252 0.53 -17.61 -20.96
C ALA A 252 1.68 -17.00 -20.14
N GLU A 253 2.93 -17.23 -20.57
CA GLU A 253 4.11 -16.60 -19.96
C GLU A 253 4.04 -15.08 -20.01
N ARG A 254 3.58 -14.51 -21.12
CA ARG A 254 3.43 -13.05 -21.28
C ARG A 254 2.56 -12.46 -20.17
N LYS A 255 1.38 -13.06 -19.97
CA LYS A 255 0.41 -12.56 -18.98
C LYS A 255 0.90 -12.77 -17.54
N SER A 256 1.41 -13.96 -17.24
CA SER A 256 2.04 -14.25 -15.94
C SER A 256 3.17 -13.27 -15.64
N ARG A 257 3.98 -12.93 -16.65
CA ARG A 257 5.09 -12.00 -16.46
C ARG A 257 4.64 -10.57 -16.22
N MET A 258 3.63 -10.08 -16.95
CA MET A 258 3.02 -8.78 -16.66
C MET A 258 2.44 -8.74 -15.24
N GLU A 259 1.79 -9.82 -14.83
CA GLU A 259 1.21 -10.02 -13.50
C GLU A 259 2.24 -10.10 -12.36
N GLU A 260 3.44 -10.60 -12.62
CA GLU A 260 4.57 -10.61 -11.68
C GLU A 260 5.24 -9.26 -11.54
N LEU A 261 5.24 -8.46 -12.62
CA LEU A 261 5.89 -7.16 -12.66
C LEU A 261 5.03 -6.05 -12.02
N ALA A 262 3.71 -6.22 -12.00
CA ALA A 262 2.78 -5.16 -11.62
C ALA A 262 2.26 -5.28 -10.18
N ASP A 263 2.15 -4.12 -9.52
CA ASP A 263 1.56 -3.95 -8.19
C ASP A 263 0.06 -3.61 -8.28
N ALA A 264 -0.39 -3.07 -9.42
CA ALA A 264 -1.78 -2.69 -9.70
C ALA A 264 -2.14 -2.93 -11.17
N PHE A 265 -3.44 -3.04 -11.47
CA PHE A 265 -3.95 -3.35 -12.80
C PHE A 265 -4.99 -2.33 -13.24
N ILE A 266 -4.73 -1.59 -14.31
CA ILE A 266 -5.64 -0.59 -14.88
C ILE A 266 -6.15 -1.10 -16.22
N VAL A 267 -7.47 -1.10 -16.39
CA VAL A 267 -8.16 -1.69 -17.54
C VAL A 267 -8.88 -0.59 -18.30
N LEU A 268 -8.27 -0.19 -19.42
CA LEU A 268 -8.85 0.74 -20.39
C LEU A 268 -9.76 0.00 -21.36
N PRO A 269 -10.65 0.70 -22.09
CA PRO A 269 -11.49 0.10 -23.13
C PRO A 269 -10.72 -0.82 -24.08
N GLY A 270 -11.28 -1.99 -24.36
CA GLY A 270 -10.59 -3.02 -25.14
C GLY A 270 -11.47 -4.20 -25.51
N GLY A 271 -10.92 -5.09 -26.32
CA GLY A 271 -11.64 -6.23 -26.88
C GLY A 271 -11.57 -7.51 -26.03
N ALA A 272 -11.72 -8.65 -26.70
CA ALA A 272 -11.66 -9.97 -26.05
C ALA A 272 -10.31 -10.24 -25.37
N GLY A 273 -9.18 -9.77 -25.94
CA GLY A 273 -7.86 -9.91 -25.30
C GLY A 273 -7.79 -9.18 -23.97
N THR A 274 -8.26 -7.93 -23.92
CA THR A 274 -8.33 -7.13 -22.69
C THR A 274 -9.24 -7.79 -21.64
N LEU A 275 -10.37 -8.37 -22.05
CA LEU A 275 -11.24 -9.13 -21.15
C LEU A 275 -10.55 -10.38 -20.59
N GLU A 276 -9.78 -11.09 -21.42
CA GLU A 276 -9.05 -12.28 -21.03
C GLU A 276 -7.99 -11.95 -19.96
N GLU A 277 -7.22 -10.88 -20.18
CA GLU A 277 -6.24 -10.35 -19.23
C GLU A 277 -6.91 -9.89 -17.92
N LEU A 278 -8.01 -9.14 -18.01
CA LEU A 278 -8.80 -8.73 -16.84
C LEU A 278 -9.28 -9.94 -16.03
N PHE A 279 -9.91 -10.92 -16.66
CA PHE A 279 -10.47 -12.06 -15.92
C PHE A 279 -9.41 -12.99 -15.35
N GLN A 280 -8.23 -13.04 -15.95
CA GLN A 280 -7.09 -13.74 -15.38
C GLN A 280 -6.68 -13.12 -14.04
N VAL A 281 -6.45 -11.81 -14.00
CA VAL A 281 -6.07 -11.13 -12.76
C VAL A 281 -7.20 -11.07 -11.74
N PHE A 282 -8.46 -10.90 -12.19
CA PHE A 282 -9.63 -10.95 -11.31
C PHE A 282 -9.80 -12.31 -10.64
N THR A 283 -9.47 -13.40 -11.34
CA THR A 283 -9.43 -14.74 -10.76
C THR A 283 -8.23 -14.89 -9.83
N ARG A 284 -7.05 -14.39 -10.21
CA ARG A 284 -5.84 -14.43 -9.38
C ARG A 284 -6.06 -13.73 -8.03
N GLN A 285 -6.77 -12.60 -8.00
CA GLN A 285 -7.10 -11.87 -6.78
C GLN A 285 -7.91 -12.71 -5.77
N GLN A 286 -8.68 -13.69 -6.25
CA GLN A 286 -9.42 -14.62 -5.40
C GLN A 286 -8.55 -15.77 -4.87
N LEU A 287 -7.48 -16.12 -5.58
CA LEU A 287 -6.68 -17.32 -5.34
C LEU A 287 -5.36 -17.04 -4.63
N VAL A 288 -4.76 -15.88 -4.88
CA VAL A 288 -3.41 -15.51 -4.44
C VAL A 288 -3.49 -14.26 -3.57
N ALA A 289 -3.12 -14.41 -2.30
CA ALA A 289 -3.03 -13.29 -1.36
C ALA A 289 -2.03 -12.25 -1.87
N GLY A 290 -2.31 -10.98 -1.62
CA GLY A 290 -1.44 -9.87 -2.05
C GLY A 290 -1.54 -9.50 -3.53
N THR A 291 -2.44 -10.11 -4.31
CA THR A 291 -2.74 -9.60 -5.66
C THR A 291 -3.27 -8.17 -5.55
N GLY A 292 -2.71 -7.28 -6.36
CA GLY A 292 -3.03 -5.85 -6.33
C GLY A 292 -4.46 -5.46 -6.71
N PRO A 293 -4.78 -4.17 -6.56
CA PRO A 293 -6.06 -3.59 -7.00
C PRO A 293 -6.27 -3.70 -8.50
N ILE A 294 -7.53 -3.83 -8.90
CA ILE A 294 -7.97 -3.83 -10.31
C ILE A 294 -8.89 -2.62 -10.51
N VAL A 295 -8.54 -1.79 -11.48
CA VAL A 295 -9.25 -0.57 -11.85
C VAL A 295 -9.88 -0.77 -13.23
N LEU A 296 -11.20 -0.67 -13.32
CA LEU A 296 -11.93 -0.55 -14.59
C LEU A 296 -12.15 0.93 -14.88
N PHE A 297 -11.38 1.50 -15.80
CA PHE A 297 -11.55 2.90 -16.17
C PHE A 297 -12.75 3.05 -17.13
N ASN A 298 -13.88 3.46 -16.58
CA ASN A 298 -15.22 3.34 -17.17
C ASN A 298 -15.56 4.50 -18.13
N VAL A 299 -14.69 4.75 -19.11
CA VAL A 299 -14.81 5.84 -20.08
C VAL A 299 -16.16 5.79 -20.80
N ASP A 300 -17.00 6.82 -20.60
CA ASP A 300 -18.36 6.91 -21.15
C ASP A 300 -19.19 5.63 -20.91
N GLY A 301 -19.04 5.04 -19.72
CA GLY A 301 -19.79 3.86 -19.31
C GLY A 301 -19.39 2.55 -19.99
N TYR A 302 -18.24 2.49 -20.67
CA TYR A 302 -17.78 1.32 -21.44
C TYR A 302 -17.85 -0.02 -20.68
N TRP A 303 -17.46 -0.03 -19.40
CA TRP A 303 -17.43 -1.20 -18.53
C TRP A 303 -18.73 -1.45 -17.77
N THR A 304 -19.70 -0.52 -17.79
CA THR A 304 -20.98 -0.66 -17.08
C THR A 304 -21.69 -1.99 -17.37
N PRO A 305 -21.84 -2.44 -18.64
CA PRO A 305 -22.50 -3.72 -18.92
C PRO A 305 -21.76 -4.94 -18.34
N LEU A 306 -20.43 -4.86 -18.24
CA LEU A 306 -19.62 -5.91 -17.63
C LEU A 306 -19.84 -5.94 -16.12
N VAL A 307 -19.82 -4.78 -15.47
CA VAL A 307 -20.04 -4.66 -14.03
C VAL A 307 -21.44 -5.17 -13.66
N ASP A 308 -22.47 -4.83 -14.43
CA ASP A 308 -23.84 -5.35 -14.25
C ASP A 308 -23.88 -6.89 -14.35
N ALA A 309 -23.11 -7.47 -15.27
CA ALA A 309 -23.02 -8.92 -15.40
C ALA A 309 -22.32 -9.58 -14.19
N LEU A 310 -21.26 -8.96 -13.66
CA LEU A 310 -20.58 -9.43 -12.46
C LEU A 310 -21.46 -9.32 -11.22
N GLU A 311 -22.21 -8.23 -11.09
CA GLU A 311 -23.22 -8.03 -10.04
C GLU A 311 -24.30 -9.12 -10.11
N ARG A 312 -24.75 -9.47 -11.33
CA ARG A 312 -25.70 -10.57 -11.51
C ARG A 312 -25.12 -11.92 -11.09
N MET A 313 -23.88 -12.22 -11.44
CA MET A 313 -23.18 -13.43 -10.99
C MET A 313 -23.02 -13.47 -9.47
N CYS A 314 -22.78 -12.31 -8.84
CA CYS A 314 -22.71 -12.18 -7.40
C CYS A 314 -24.07 -12.46 -6.73
N ALA A 315 -25.14 -11.83 -7.23
CA ALA A 315 -26.50 -12.05 -6.74
C ALA A 315 -26.96 -13.51 -6.86
N GLU A 316 -26.48 -14.24 -7.87
CA GLU A 316 -26.75 -15.66 -8.08
C GLU A 316 -25.77 -16.59 -7.34
N GLY A 317 -24.84 -16.05 -6.54
CA GLY A 317 -23.96 -16.81 -5.67
C GLY A 317 -22.72 -17.40 -6.34
N PHE A 318 -22.39 -17.01 -7.57
CA PHE A 318 -21.19 -17.47 -8.28
C PHE A 318 -19.94 -16.65 -7.94
N ILE A 319 -20.11 -15.41 -7.50
CA ILE A 319 -19.02 -14.52 -7.07
C ILE A 319 -19.34 -13.99 -5.67
N GLN A 320 -18.36 -14.01 -4.76
CA GLN A 320 -18.54 -13.43 -3.44
C GLN A 320 -18.52 -11.90 -3.52
N ARG A 321 -19.42 -11.24 -2.77
CA ARG A 321 -19.61 -9.78 -2.81
C ARG A 321 -18.32 -8.98 -2.60
N ARG A 322 -17.45 -9.44 -1.70
CA ARG A 322 -16.14 -8.80 -1.42
C ARG A 322 -15.24 -8.61 -2.64
N TYR A 323 -15.34 -9.46 -3.66
CA TYR A 323 -14.54 -9.33 -4.89
C TYR A 323 -15.12 -8.27 -5.83
N ILE A 324 -16.44 -8.09 -5.81
CA ILE A 324 -17.11 -7.01 -6.54
C ILE A 324 -16.81 -5.66 -5.87
N ASP A 325 -16.94 -5.60 -4.54
CA ASP A 325 -16.67 -4.37 -3.78
C ASP A 325 -15.19 -3.94 -3.85
N ALA A 326 -14.28 -4.87 -4.10
CA ALA A 326 -12.85 -4.59 -4.28
C ALA A 326 -12.47 -4.13 -5.69
N LEU A 327 -13.35 -4.24 -6.69
CA LEU A 327 -13.13 -3.65 -8.02
C LEU A 327 -13.28 -2.13 -7.92
N ILE A 328 -12.27 -1.41 -8.39
CA ILE A 328 -12.36 0.05 -8.52
C ILE A 328 -12.96 0.34 -9.88
N VAL A 329 -14.15 0.96 -9.90
CA VAL A 329 -14.81 1.40 -11.15
C VAL A 329 -14.97 2.90 -11.06
N THR A 330 -14.31 3.63 -11.95
CA THR A 330 -14.34 5.10 -12.01
C THR A 330 -14.14 5.58 -13.44
N ASP A 331 -14.69 6.74 -13.77
CA ASP A 331 -14.44 7.49 -15.00
C ASP A 331 -13.58 8.74 -14.77
N ASP A 332 -13.14 8.96 -13.52
CA ASP A 332 -12.25 10.05 -13.12
C ASP A 332 -10.80 9.54 -12.96
N PRO A 333 -9.84 10.03 -13.77
CA PRO A 333 -8.44 9.61 -13.68
C PRO A 333 -7.77 10.02 -12.36
N GLU A 334 -8.21 11.10 -11.71
CA GLU A 334 -7.66 11.52 -10.42
C GLU A 334 -8.09 10.54 -9.31
N GLU A 335 -9.35 10.12 -9.34
CA GLU A 335 -9.91 9.18 -8.37
C GLU A 335 -9.18 7.83 -8.39
N ILE A 336 -8.64 7.39 -9.53
CA ILE A 336 -7.91 6.11 -9.64
C ILE A 336 -6.82 6.02 -8.57
N PHE A 337 -5.95 7.02 -8.48
CA PHE A 337 -4.76 6.93 -7.62
C PHE A 337 -5.11 7.09 -6.14
N ASP A 338 -6.12 7.88 -5.82
CA ASP A 338 -6.65 8.00 -4.46
C ASP A 338 -7.26 6.66 -4.01
N ARG A 339 -8.07 6.03 -4.88
CA ARG A 339 -8.69 4.73 -4.61
C ARG A 339 -7.66 3.60 -4.54
N LEU A 340 -6.58 3.67 -5.32
CA LEU A 340 -5.46 2.73 -5.23
C LEU A 340 -4.76 2.82 -3.86
N ALA A 341 -4.58 4.03 -3.34
CA ALA A 341 -3.93 4.25 -2.04
C ALA A 341 -4.78 3.78 -0.85
N GLU A 342 -6.11 3.84 -0.98
CA GLU A 342 -7.07 3.40 0.05
C GLU A 342 -7.52 1.95 -0.11
N TRP A 343 -7.12 1.29 -1.20
CA TRP A 343 -7.61 -0.04 -1.54
C TRP A 343 -7.19 -1.09 -0.52
N ARG A 344 -8.12 -1.98 -0.17
CA ARG A 344 -7.89 -3.11 0.73
C ARG A 344 -8.09 -4.42 -0.01
N ALA A 345 -7.15 -5.35 0.18
CA ALA A 345 -7.28 -6.68 -0.38
C ALA A 345 -8.54 -7.38 0.14
N PRO A 346 -9.36 -8.00 -0.74
CA PRO A 346 -10.57 -8.72 -0.33
C PRO A 346 -10.28 -10.05 0.38
N GLY A 347 -9.01 -10.47 0.40
CA GLY A 347 -8.58 -11.77 0.90
C GLY A 347 -8.86 -12.91 -0.08
N THR A 348 -8.32 -14.09 0.23
CA THR A 348 -8.45 -15.27 -0.63
C THR A 348 -9.81 -15.97 -0.45
N LYS A 349 -10.19 -16.79 -1.42
CA LYS A 349 -11.49 -17.49 -1.47
C LYS A 349 -11.79 -18.31 -0.22
N TRP A 350 -10.73 -18.79 0.45
CA TRP A 350 -10.79 -19.66 1.61
C TRP A 350 -10.55 -18.94 2.94
N GLU A 351 -10.19 -17.65 2.92
CA GLU A 351 -10.14 -16.84 4.13
C GLU A 351 -11.57 -16.56 4.60
N ASN A 352 -11.96 -17.24 5.67
CA ASN A 352 -13.14 -16.91 6.45
C ASN A 352 -12.89 -15.61 7.20
N ARG A 353 -13.78 -14.65 7.06
CA ARG A 353 -13.79 -13.41 7.85
C ARG A 353 -14.29 -13.64 9.29
N GLU A 354 -13.92 -14.76 9.89
CA GLU A 354 -14.06 -15.01 11.34
C GLU A 354 -12.87 -14.38 12.09
N LEU A 355 -12.58 -13.10 11.80
CA LEU A 355 -11.55 -12.33 12.51
C LEU A 355 -12.10 -11.66 13.79
N CYS A 356 -13.34 -11.95 14.15
CA CYS A 356 -13.88 -11.74 15.48
C CYS A 356 -14.70 -12.98 15.84
N GLY A 357 -14.16 -13.83 16.70
CA GLY A 357 -14.80 -15.01 17.26
C GLY A 357 -14.17 -15.34 18.60
#